data_AF-A0A8S1QM85-F1
#
_entry.id   AF-A0A8S1QM85-F1
#
_cell.length_a   1.000
_cell.length_b   1.000
_cell.length_c   1.000
_cell.angle_alpha   90.00
_cell.angle_beta   90.00
_cell.angle_gamma   90.00
#
_symmetry.space_group_name_H-M   'P 1'
#
loop_
_entity.id
_entity.type
_entity.pdbx_description
1 polymer ?
#
loop_
_entity_poly.entity_id
_entity_poly.type
_entity_poly.pdbx_seq_one_letter_code
_entity_poly.pdbx_strand_id
1 'polypeptide(L)'
;MQSTPPFSNNHSNPLLMKDDVGKAKPSTYNLPNQDFIYGQPLSRDKEGAKEVTMTWKFHQESQDKVPNRDFAELNKQSIHNGSVKAHDMYKYRQTHDARLKIKKGTNISAIELPEEEFRYGRKNRPSTPMKLVMGNSYGIDAESITLDKYQQRAGSQDSKLTTSMVKGNKASQLFYDTNHKKLAAIQGVEKKEPFKMEKFKSVNPKINSNLSTKK
;
A
#
# COMPACT_ATOMS: atom_id res chain seq x y z
N MET A 1 45.98 25.10 40.74
CA MET A 1 44.87 24.12 40.78
C MET A 1 43.72 24.69 39.96
N GLN A 2 43.46 24.17 38.76
CA GLN A 2 42.37 24.69 37.92
C GLN A 2 41.03 24.15 38.45
N SER A 3 40.22 25.06 38.98
CA SER A 3 38.84 24.81 39.42
C SER A 3 38.01 24.41 38.20
N THR A 4 37.59 23.15 38.12
CA THR A 4 36.63 22.72 37.11
C THR A 4 35.31 23.47 37.31
N PRO A 5 34.74 24.09 36.26
CA PRO A 5 33.54 24.90 36.39
C PRO A 5 32.34 24.02 36.82
N PRO A 6 31.34 24.60 37.51
CA PRO A 6 30.24 23.85 38.15
C PRO A 6 29.35 23.05 37.18
N PHE A 7 29.37 23.39 35.89
CA PHE A 7 28.63 22.71 34.83
C PHE A 7 29.36 21.52 34.19
N SER A 8 30.64 21.29 34.55
CA SER A 8 31.45 20.21 33.97
C SER A 8 30.94 18.80 34.27
N ASN A 9 30.14 18.63 35.34
CA ASN A 9 29.64 17.33 35.80
C ASN A 9 28.26 16.94 35.23
N ASN A 10 27.66 17.76 34.36
CA ASN A 10 26.32 17.49 33.82
C ASN A 10 26.39 16.82 32.45
N HIS A 11 26.45 15.48 32.45
CA HIS A 11 26.56 14.66 31.24
C HIS A 11 25.23 14.09 30.72
N SER A 12 24.12 14.35 31.40
CA SER A 12 22.80 13.77 31.04
C SER A 12 21.87 14.76 30.36
N ASN A 13 21.97 16.06 30.68
CA ASN A 13 21.08 17.07 30.12
C ASN A 13 21.70 17.73 28.87
N PRO A 14 21.15 17.52 27.67
CA PRO A 14 21.70 18.07 26.42
C PRO A 14 21.66 19.60 26.36
N LEU A 15 20.82 20.26 27.16
CA LEU A 15 20.71 21.73 27.19
C LEU A 15 21.82 22.39 28.00
N LEU A 16 22.38 21.66 28.98
CA LEU A 16 23.40 22.18 29.90
C LEU A 16 24.81 21.82 29.46
N MET A 17 24.93 21.00 28.43
CA MET A 17 26.18 20.53 27.89
C MET A 17 26.79 21.58 26.95
N LYS A 18 28.05 21.96 27.19
CA LYS A 18 28.76 22.93 26.35
C LYS A 18 29.65 22.22 25.33
N ASP A 19 29.73 22.83 24.15
CA ASP A 19 30.63 22.38 23.09
C ASP A 19 32.07 22.80 23.42
N ASP A 20 33.03 21.91 23.20
CA ASP A 20 34.46 22.23 23.29
C ASP A 20 34.97 22.60 21.89
N VAL A 21 35.84 23.61 21.78
CA VAL A 21 36.30 24.11 20.48
C VAL A 21 37.17 23.03 19.82
N GLY A 22 36.80 22.64 18.59
CA GLY A 22 37.54 21.63 17.82
C GLY A 22 37.20 20.17 18.15
N LYS A 23 36.25 19.90 19.06
CA LYS A 23 35.73 18.55 19.31
C LYS A 23 34.26 18.44 18.94
N ALA A 24 33.83 17.23 18.61
CA ALA A 24 32.41 16.94 18.48
C ALA A 24 31.72 17.07 19.85
N LYS A 25 30.40 17.37 19.83
CA LYS A 25 29.61 17.44 21.05
C LYS A 25 29.66 16.09 21.78
N PRO A 26 29.93 16.05 23.10
CA PRO A 26 29.82 14.81 23.85
C PRO A 26 28.42 14.18 23.73
N SER A 27 28.34 12.85 23.76
CA SER A 27 27.05 12.16 23.80
C SER A 27 26.43 12.27 25.19
N THR A 28 25.15 12.61 25.26
CA THR A 28 24.35 12.56 26.50
C THR A 28 23.62 11.24 26.69
N TYR A 29 23.72 10.33 25.72
CA TYR A 29 23.16 8.99 25.82
C TYR A 29 24.08 8.08 26.63
N ASN A 30 23.49 7.14 27.36
CA ASN A 30 24.22 6.06 28.00
C ASN A 30 24.72 5.10 26.90
N LEU A 31 25.91 5.40 26.38
CA LEU A 31 26.56 4.62 25.36
C LEU A 31 27.27 3.41 26.01
N PRO A 32 27.33 2.26 25.31
CA PRO A 32 28.17 1.14 25.70
C PRO A 32 29.64 1.54 25.89
N ASN A 33 30.41 0.67 26.55
CA ASN A 33 31.85 0.86 26.78
C ASN A 33 32.60 1.16 25.47
N GLN A 34 33.78 1.79 25.57
CA GLN A 34 34.56 2.25 24.42
C GLN A 34 35.01 1.11 23.48
N ASP A 35 35.06 -0.12 23.97
CA ASP A 35 35.35 -1.32 23.18
C ASP A 35 34.16 -1.82 22.34
N PHE A 36 32.98 -1.22 22.51
CA PHE A 36 31.78 -1.60 21.76
C PHE A 36 31.86 -1.13 20.31
N ILE A 37 31.85 -2.09 19.39
CA ILE A 37 31.84 -1.83 17.96
C ILE A 37 30.40 -1.55 17.52
N TYR A 38 30.14 -0.33 17.09
CA TYR A 38 28.86 0.04 16.51
C TYR A 38 28.69 -0.52 15.10
N GLY A 39 27.45 -0.85 14.74
CA GLY A 39 27.07 -1.37 13.43
C GLY A 39 26.47 -2.77 13.50
N GLN A 40 25.91 -3.22 12.39
CA GLN A 40 25.42 -4.59 12.25
C GLN A 40 26.53 -5.42 11.61
N PRO A 41 27.02 -6.50 12.26
CA PRO A 41 28.00 -7.36 11.65
C PRO A 41 27.41 -8.01 10.40
N LEU A 42 28.22 -8.13 9.35
CA LEU A 42 27.81 -8.84 8.15
C LEU A 42 27.66 -10.32 8.49
N SER A 43 26.42 -10.79 8.56
CA SER A 43 26.13 -12.22 8.67
C SER A 43 26.47 -12.87 7.32
N ARG A 44 27.57 -13.62 7.28
CA ARG A 44 27.90 -14.43 6.11
C ARG A 44 26.92 -15.58 6.01
N ASP A 45 26.55 -15.92 4.78
CA ASP A 45 25.77 -17.13 4.52
C ASP A 45 26.52 -18.35 5.04
N LYS A 46 25.77 -19.34 5.53
CA LYS A 46 26.34 -20.61 6.00
C LYS A 46 26.93 -21.44 4.88
N GLU A 47 26.45 -21.21 3.66
CA GLU A 47 26.84 -21.94 2.45
C GLU A 47 27.81 -21.06 1.66
N GLY A 48 28.97 -21.61 1.29
CA GLY A 48 29.93 -20.95 0.42
C GLY A 48 29.70 -21.30 -1.06
N ALA A 49 30.48 -20.69 -1.95
CA ALA A 49 30.36 -20.91 -3.38
C ALA A 49 30.57 -22.38 -3.78
N LYS A 50 31.41 -23.13 -3.05
CA LYS A 50 31.66 -24.55 -3.27
C LYS A 50 30.41 -25.38 -2.99
N GLU A 51 29.76 -25.12 -1.86
CA GLU A 51 28.57 -25.86 -1.42
C GLU A 51 27.41 -25.63 -2.39
N VAL A 52 27.22 -24.37 -2.82
CA VAL A 52 26.17 -23.97 -3.78
C VAL A 52 26.37 -24.59 -5.16
N THR A 53 27.62 -24.75 -5.61
CA THR A 53 27.92 -25.28 -6.96
C THR A 53 27.93 -26.81 -7.01
N MET A 54 28.40 -27.47 -5.96
CA MET A 54 28.63 -28.92 -5.96
C MET A 54 27.49 -29.73 -5.33
N THR A 55 26.56 -29.08 -4.61
CA THR A 55 25.47 -29.76 -3.91
C THR A 55 24.12 -29.40 -4.53
N TRP A 56 23.50 -30.35 -5.21
CA TRP A 56 22.12 -30.19 -5.65
C TRP A 56 21.17 -30.46 -4.49
N LYS A 57 20.52 -29.42 -3.96
CA LYS A 57 19.52 -29.55 -2.89
C LYS A 57 18.12 -29.56 -3.49
N PHE A 58 17.35 -30.61 -3.20
CA PHE A 58 15.94 -30.66 -3.60
C PHE A 58 15.14 -29.55 -2.90
N HIS A 59 14.10 -29.07 -3.59
CA HIS A 59 13.19 -28.08 -3.02
C HIS A 59 12.58 -28.62 -1.73
N GLN A 60 12.75 -27.86 -0.64
CA GLN A 60 11.99 -28.06 0.58
C GLN A 60 10.84 -27.06 0.56
N GLU A 61 9.63 -27.55 0.78
CA GLU A 61 8.45 -26.70 0.87
C GLU A 61 8.66 -25.61 1.94
N SER A 62 8.25 -24.39 1.62
CA SER A 62 8.33 -23.29 2.57
C SER A 62 7.32 -23.54 3.69
N GLN A 63 7.76 -23.53 4.94
CA GLN A 63 6.84 -23.63 6.06
C GLN A 63 5.90 -22.42 6.10
N ASP A 64 4.62 -22.68 6.30
CA ASP A 64 3.62 -21.64 6.52
C ASP A 64 4.06 -20.75 7.69
N LYS A 65 4.10 -19.43 7.46
CA LYS A 65 4.42 -18.48 8.53
C LYS A 65 3.40 -18.61 9.64
N VAL A 66 3.87 -18.69 10.88
CA VAL A 66 2.97 -18.77 12.03
C VAL A 66 2.14 -17.48 12.08
N PRO A 67 0.80 -17.57 12.13
CA PRO A 67 -0.03 -16.39 12.10
C PRO A 67 0.21 -15.48 13.30
N ASN A 68 -0.03 -14.20 13.08
CA ASN A 68 0.06 -13.18 14.13
C ASN A 68 -0.93 -13.48 15.26
N ARG A 69 -0.59 -13.01 16.45
CA ARG A 69 -1.42 -13.15 17.65
C ARG A 69 -2.73 -12.38 17.48
N ASP A 70 -3.83 -12.99 17.89
CA ASP A 70 -5.14 -12.33 17.91
C ASP A 70 -5.34 -11.62 19.25
N PHE A 71 -5.02 -10.34 19.27
CA PHE A 71 -5.20 -9.51 20.47
C PHE A 71 -6.67 -9.30 20.82
N ALA A 72 -7.59 -9.35 19.86
CA ALA A 72 -9.00 -9.15 20.15
C ALA A 72 -9.58 -10.38 20.89
N GLU A 73 -9.21 -11.58 20.45
CA GLU A 73 -9.57 -12.82 21.15
C GLU A 73 -8.91 -12.91 22.54
N LEU A 74 -7.62 -12.62 22.63
CA LEU A 74 -6.90 -12.62 23.91
C LEU A 74 -7.50 -11.62 24.91
N ASN A 75 -7.94 -10.45 24.45
CA ASN A 75 -8.59 -9.46 25.31
C ASN A 75 -9.97 -9.90 25.79
N LYS A 76 -10.74 -10.58 24.93
CA LYS A 76 -12.03 -11.16 25.33
C LYS A 76 -11.81 -12.23 26.40
N GLN A 77 -10.85 -13.12 26.20
CA GLN A 77 -10.48 -14.15 27.17
C GLN A 77 -9.97 -13.55 28.48
N SER A 78 -9.15 -12.50 28.42
CA SER A 78 -8.66 -11.84 29.65
C SER A 78 -9.80 -11.22 30.46
N ILE A 79 -10.80 -10.63 29.80
CA ILE A 79 -11.99 -10.08 30.46
C ILE A 79 -12.81 -11.21 31.09
N HIS A 80 -12.97 -12.35 30.40
CA HIS A 80 -13.62 -13.53 30.99
C HIS A 80 -12.88 -14.08 32.21
N ASN A 81 -11.56 -13.93 32.26
CA ASN A 81 -10.72 -14.27 33.42
C ASN A 81 -10.60 -13.11 34.45
N GLY A 82 -11.50 -12.13 34.41
CA GLY A 82 -11.55 -11.04 35.39
C GLY A 82 -10.44 -9.99 35.28
N SER A 83 -9.63 -10.01 34.22
CA SER A 83 -8.59 -9.00 33.98
C SER A 83 -9.18 -7.76 33.31
N VAL A 84 -9.58 -6.77 34.12
CA VAL A 84 -10.20 -5.52 33.64
C VAL A 84 -9.17 -4.42 33.37
N LYS A 85 -8.03 -4.43 34.05
CA LYS A 85 -6.98 -3.41 33.92
C LYS A 85 -6.00 -3.76 32.79
N ALA A 86 -5.49 -2.74 32.11
CA ALA A 86 -4.56 -2.92 30.99
C ALA A 86 -3.29 -3.72 31.34
N HIS A 87 -2.75 -3.54 32.54
CA HIS A 87 -1.57 -4.27 33.01
C HIS A 87 -1.84 -5.77 33.24
N ASP A 88 -3.03 -6.12 33.73
CA ASP A 88 -3.45 -7.51 33.94
C ASP A 88 -3.71 -8.19 32.61
N MET A 89 -4.34 -7.48 31.66
CA MET A 89 -4.49 -7.96 30.29
C MET A 89 -3.12 -8.19 29.61
N TYR A 90 -2.13 -7.35 29.89
CA TYR A 90 -0.76 -7.56 29.40
C TYR A 90 -0.14 -8.83 29.99
N LYS A 91 -0.26 -9.06 31.31
CA LYS A 91 0.21 -10.30 31.95
C LYS A 91 -0.49 -11.53 31.39
N TYR A 92 -1.81 -11.44 31.16
CA TYR A 92 -2.60 -12.51 30.55
C TYR A 92 -2.09 -12.86 29.14
N ARG A 93 -1.73 -11.85 28.34
CA ARG A 93 -1.10 -12.02 27.02
C ARG A 93 0.32 -12.59 27.07
N GLN A 94 0.98 -12.69 28.22
CA GLN A 94 2.28 -13.38 28.29
C GLN A 94 2.11 -14.88 28.53
N THR A 95 1.02 -15.28 29.20
CA THR A 95 0.76 -16.68 29.57
C THR A 95 -0.14 -17.42 28.59
N HIS A 96 -0.99 -16.70 27.84
CA HIS A 96 -1.93 -17.28 26.88
C HIS A 96 -1.62 -16.84 25.45
N ASP A 97 -1.66 -17.77 24.50
CA ASP A 97 -1.47 -17.52 23.07
C ASP A 97 -2.71 -17.90 22.28
N ALA A 98 -3.34 -16.91 21.63
CA ALA A 98 -4.38 -17.10 20.63
C ALA A 98 -3.91 -16.42 19.35
N ARG A 99 -4.12 -17.06 18.20
CA ARG A 99 -3.59 -16.61 16.90
C ARG A 99 -4.70 -16.47 15.88
N LEU A 100 -4.47 -15.57 14.93
CA LEU A 100 -5.40 -15.33 13.84
C LEU A 100 -5.56 -16.58 12.99
N LYS A 101 -6.81 -16.91 12.68
CA LYS A 101 -7.13 -18.00 11.75
C LYS A 101 -6.76 -17.58 10.34
N ILE A 102 -5.79 -18.26 9.74
CA ILE A 102 -5.43 -18.05 8.33
C ILE A 102 -6.59 -18.57 7.49
N LYS A 103 -7.24 -17.67 6.74
CA LYS A 103 -8.19 -18.07 5.71
C LYS A 103 -7.40 -18.60 4.52
N LYS A 104 -7.19 -19.91 4.47
CA LYS A 104 -6.64 -20.56 3.27
C LYS A 104 -7.66 -20.37 2.14
N GLY A 105 -7.19 -19.89 0.98
CA GLY A 105 -8.06 -19.81 -0.19
C GLY A 105 -8.55 -21.21 -0.54
N THR A 106 -9.85 -21.37 -0.74
CA THR A 106 -10.41 -22.60 -1.28
C THR A 106 -10.03 -22.66 -2.75
N ASN A 107 -9.32 -23.71 -3.18
CA ASN A 107 -9.16 -23.96 -4.60
C ASN A 107 -10.57 -24.16 -5.18
N ILE A 108 -10.98 -23.24 -6.07
CA ILE A 108 -12.34 -23.18 -6.62
C ILE A 108 -12.65 -24.44 -7.44
N SER A 109 -11.63 -25.12 -7.93
CA SER A 109 -11.70 -26.43 -8.58
C SER A 109 -10.55 -27.31 -8.10
N ALA A 110 -10.79 -28.62 -7.98
CA ALA A 110 -9.70 -29.57 -7.84
C ALA A 110 -8.77 -29.43 -9.07
N ILE A 111 -7.46 -29.36 -8.82
CA ILE A 111 -6.48 -29.39 -9.91
C ILE A 111 -6.42 -30.85 -10.37
N GLU A 112 -7.21 -31.19 -11.38
CA GLU A 112 -7.10 -32.47 -12.07
C GLU A 112 -5.86 -32.40 -12.96
N LEU A 113 -4.81 -33.12 -12.55
CA LEU A 113 -3.65 -33.28 -13.41
C LEU A 113 -4.06 -34.21 -14.57
N PRO A 114 -3.77 -33.82 -15.83
CA PRO A 114 -3.97 -34.69 -16.98
C PRO A 114 -3.17 -36.00 -16.88
N GLU A 115 -3.61 -37.02 -17.61
CA GLU A 115 -2.90 -38.31 -17.75
C GLU A 115 -1.49 -38.13 -18.36
N GLU A 116 -0.58 -39.08 -18.14
CA GLU A 116 0.84 -38.98 -18.59
C GLU A 116 1.02 -38.83 -20.12
N GLU A 117 0.02 -39.22 -20.90
CA GLU A 117 0.02 -39.04 -22.36
C GLU A 117 -0.29 -37.60 -22.78
N PHE A 118 -0.85 -36.80 -21.87
CA PHE A 118 -1.16 -35.40 -22.14
C PHE A 118 0.11 -34.61 -22.42
N ARG A 119 0.15 -33.98 -23.59
CA ARG A 119 1.25 -33.10 -23.98
C ARG A 119 0.85 -31.66 -23.68
N TYR A 120 1.58 -31.03 -22.75
CA TYR A 120 1.46 -29.60 -22.53
C TYR A 120 1.99 -28.83 -23.75
N GLY A 121 1.28 -27.77 -24.13
CA GLY A 121 1.71 -26.87 -25.20
C GLY A 121 0.55 -26.40 -26.07
N ARG A 122 0.82 -25.36 -26.87
CA ARG A 122 -0.12 -24.85 -27.87
C ARG A 122 0.27 -25.41 -29.23
N LYS A 123 -0.63 -26.17 -29.87
CA LYS A 123 -0.42 -26.62 -31.26
C LYS A 123 -0.14 -25.41 -32.15
N ASN A 124 0.81 -25.56 -33.07
CA ASN A 124 1.06 -24.51 -34.06
C ASN A 124 -0.24 -24.21 -34.82
N ARG A 125 -0.51 -22.92 -35.02
CA ARG A 125 -1.65 -22.50 -35.84
C ARG A 125 -1.47 -23.12 -37.24
N PRO A 126 -2.46 -23.84 -37.79
CA PRO A 126 -2.37 -24.33 -39.15
C PRO A 126 -2.18 -23.15 -40.10
N SER A 127 -1.45 -23.36 -41.19
CA SER A 127 -1.28 -22.35 -42.23
C SER A 127 -2.64 -21.88 -42.74
N THR A 128 -2.78 -20.57 -42.99
CA THR A 128 -3.99 -20.01 -43.59
C THR A 128 -4.25 -20.71 -44.93
N PRO A 129 -5.37 -21.44 -45.11
CA PRO A 129 -5.63 -22.19 -46.34
C PRO A 129 -5.70 -21.24 -47.55
N MET A 130 -4.84 -21.49 -48.54
CA MET A 130 -4.65 -20.61 -49.70
C MET A 130 -5.94 -20.38 -50.49
N LYS A 131 -6.79 -21.41 -50.61
CA LYS A 131 -8.09 -21.32 -51.31
C LYS A 131 -8.99 -20.20 -50.75
N LEU A 132 -8.99 -20.02 -49.42
CA LEU A 132 -9.80 -19.01 -48.73
C LEU A 132 -9.22 -17.60 -48.91
N VAL A 133 -7.89 -17.50 -48.95
CA VAL A 133 -7.19 -16.24 -49.24
C VAL A 133 -7.46 -15.78 -50.67
N MET A 134 -7.26 -16.67 -51.65
CA MET A 134 -7.48 -16.38 -53.07
C MET A 134 -8.95 -16.08 -53.38
N GLY A 135 -9.88 -16.71 -52.66
CA GLY A 135 -11.32 -16.48 -52.79
C GLY A 135 -11.87 -15.28 -52.02
N ASN A 136 -11.02 -14.45 -51.39
CA ASN A 136 -11.41 -13.31 -50.55
C ASN A 136 -12.42 -13.66 -49.43
N SER A 137 -12.47 -14.90 -48.96
CA SER A 137 -13.47 -15.31 -47.98
C SER A 137 -13.27 -14.60 -46.64
N TYR A 138 -12.02 -14.37 -46.23
CA TYR A 138 -11.69 -13.63 -45.00
C TYR A 138 -12.14 -12.17 -45.04
N GLY A 139 -12.12 -11.55 -46.23
CA GLY A 139 -12.63 -10.19 -46.40
C GLY A 139 -14.14 -10.15 -46.20
N ILE A 140 -14.86 -11.06 -46.86
CA ILE A 140 -16.31 -11.22 -46.74
C ILE A 140 -16.73 -11.52 -45.28
N ASP A 141 -16.02 -12.42 -44.60
CA ASP A 141 -16.27 -12.76 -43.20
C ASP A 141 -16.00 -11.56 -42.28
N ALA A 142 -14.95 -10.78 -42.56
CA ALA A 142 -14.65 -9.58 -41.76
C ALA A 142 -15.71 -8.49 -41.95
N GLU A 143 -16.19 -8.30 -43.17
CA GLU A 143 -17.28 -7.36 -43.49
C GLU A 143 -18.58 -7.76 -42.79
N SER A 144 -18.95 -9.05 -42.85
CA SER A 144 -20.17 -9.55 -42.19
C SER A 144 -20.10 -9.40 -40.67
N ILE A 145 -18.98 -9.80 -40.04
CA ILE A 145 -18.75 -9.60 -38.60
C ILE A 145 -18.82 -8.12 -38.22
N THR A 146 -18.28 -7.25 -39.07
CA THR A 146 -18.26 -5.81 -38.84
C THR A 146 -19.68 -5.23 -38.93
N LEU A 147 -20.44 -5.65 -39.94
CA LEU A 147 -21.83 -5.28 -40.13
C LEU A 147 -22.70 -5.74 -38.95
N ASP A 148 -22.56 -6.99 -38.50
CA ASP A 148 -23.24 -7.53 -37.32
C ASP A 148 -22.92 -6.71 -36.07
N LYS A 149 -21.65 -6.33 -35.86
CA LYS A 149 -21.27 -5.46 -34.74
C LYS A 149 -21.93 -4.08 -34.83
N TYR A 150 -22.02 -3.50 -36.02
CA TYR A 150 -22.70 -2.22 -36.22
C TYR A 150 -24.21 -2.34 -35.98
N GLN A 151 -24.84 -3.41 -36.45
CA GLN A 151 -26.26 -3.68 -36.22
C GLN A 151 -26.58 -3.91 -34.75
N GLN A 152 -25.76 -4.71 -34.05
CA GLN A 152 -25.86 -4.89 -32.61
C GLN A 152 -25.72 -3.55 -31.88
N ARG A 153 -24.74 -2.72 -32.24
CA ARG A 153 -24.56 -1.38 -31.63
C ARG A 153 -25.70 -0.40 -31.95
N ALA A 154 -26.28 -0.48 -33.14
CA ALA A 154 -27.42 0.34 -33.55
C ALA A 154 -28.71 -0.09 -32.83
N GLY A 155 -28.98 -1.39 -32.73
CA GLY A 155 -30.11 -1.94 -31.97
C GLY A 155 -29.97 -1.81 -30.46
N SER A 156 -28.74 -1.63 -29.95
CA SER A 156 -28.46 -1.41 -28.52
C SER A 156 -28.57 0.05 -28.07
N GLN A 157 -28.85 1.01 -28.97
CA GLN A 157 -29.00 2.42 -28.57
C GLN A 157 -30.19 2.64 -27.62
N ASP A 158 -31.20 1.76 -27.67
CA ASP A 158 -32.35 1.82 -26.75
C ASP A 158 -32.17 0.97 -25.48
N SER A 159 -31.22 0.02 -25.45
CA SER A 159 -30.89 -0.74 -24.25
C SER A 159 -29.82 -0.01 -23.43
N LYS A 160 -30.26 1.00 -22.69
CA LYS A 160 -29.48 1.59 -21.60
C LYS A 160 -28.87 0.51 -20.68
N LEU A 161 -27.55 0.60 -20.48
CA LEU A 161 -26.79 0.14 -19.32
C LEU A 161 -26.90 -1.35 -18.92
N THR A 162 -26.12 -2.24 -19.53
CA THR A 162 -25.68 -3.48 -18.84
C THR A 162 -24.22 -3.88 -19.08
N THR A 163 -23.44 -3.14 -19.88
CA THR A 163 -21.99 -3.18 -19.65
C THR A 163 -21.79 -2.61 -18.26
N SER A 164 -21.49 -3.48 -17.30
CA SER A 164 -21.04 -3.11 -15.96
C SER A 164 -20.00 -2.01 -16.14
N MET A 165 -20.42 -0.74 -15.99
CA MET A 165 -19.47 0.35 -15.94
C MET A 165 -18.63 0.01 -14.72
N VAL A 166 -17.37 -0.31 -14.96
CA VAL A 166 -16.41 -0.64 -13.91
C VAL A 166 -16.56 0.44 -12.86
N LYS A 167 -17.12 0.07 -11.69
CA LYS A 167 -17.34 1.02 -10.62
C LYS A 167 -15.99 1.63 -10.31
N GLY A 168 -15.86 2.92 -10.61
CA GLY A 168 -14.63 3.66 -10.33
C GLY A 168 -14.24 3.46 -8.87
N ASN A 169 -12.97 3.18 -8.63
CA ASN A 169 -12.46 3.11 -7.27
C ASN A 169 -12.50 4.52 -6.63
N LYS A 170 -12.32 4.59 -5.31
CA LYS A 170 -12.34 5.87 -4.58
C LYS A 170 -11.35 6.90 -5.16
N ALA A 171 -10.22 6.43 -5.71
CA ALA A 171 -9.23 7.28 -6.35
C ALA A 171 -9.74 7.92 -7.65
N SER A 172 -10.46 7.18 -8.50
CA SER A 172 -11.00 7.71 -9.75
C SER A 172 -12.11 8.74 -9.49
N GLN A 173 -12.93 8.53 -8.47
CA GLN A 173 -13.94 9.51 -8.05
C GLN A 173 -13.30 10.80 -7.54
N LEU A 174 -12.29 10.69 -6.66
CA LEU A 174 -11.54 11.85 -6.17
C LEU A 174 -10.82 12.60 -7.31
N PHE A 175 -10.28 11.88 -8.30
CA PHE A 175 -9.65 12.49 -9.47
C PHE A 175 -10.67 13.26 -10.33
N TYR A 176 -11.86 12.70 -10.53
CA TYR A 176 -12.95 13.38 -11.23
C TYR A 176 -13.38 14.65 -10.51
N ASP A 177 -13.63 14.58 -9.20
CA ASP A 177 -14.07 15.72 -8.39
C ASP A 177 -13.02 16.84 -8.35
N THR A 178 -11.74 16.49 -8.22
CA THR A 178 -10.65 17.47 -8.18
C THR A 178 -10.46 18.18 -9.53
N ASN A 179 -10.56 17.45 -10.64
CA ASN A 179 -10.51 18.07 -11.97
C ASN A 179 -11.75 18.93 -12.25
N HIS A 180 -12.94 18.48 -11.87
CA HIS A 180 -14.16 19.28 -12.03
C HIS A 180 -14.10 20.60 -11.26
N LYS A 181 -13.63 20.58 -10.01
CA LYS A 181 -13.44 21.80 -9.20
C LYS A 181 -12.39 22.74 -9.80
N LYS A 182 -11.28 22.20 -10.33
CA LYS A 182 -10.25 23.00 -11.02
C LYS A 182 -10.81 23.65 -12.28
N LEU A 183 -11.58 22.91 -13.08
CA LEU A 183 -12.21 23.43 -14.29
C LEU A 183 -13.26 24.50 -13.97
N ALA A 184 -14.07 24.31 -12.94
CA ALA A 184 -15.04 25.31 -12.48
C ALA A 184 -14.37 26.61 -11.98
N ALA A 185 -13.22 26.48 -11.32
CA ALA A 185 -12.41 27.63 -10.90
C ALA A 185 -11.78 28.38 -12.10
N ILE A 186 -11.33 27.66 -13.14
CA ILE A 186 -10.79 28.25 -14.37
C ILE A 186 -11.89 28.95 -15.18
N GLN A 187 -13.10 28.38 -15.20
CA GLN A 187 -14.27 28.94 -15.89
C GLN A 187 -14.93 30.09 -15.12
N GLY A 188 -14.36 30.51 -13.97
CA GLY A 188 -14.83 31.67 -13.20
C GLY A 188 -16.19 31.50 -12.54
N VAL A 189 -16.70 30.26 -12.44
CA VAL A 189 -18.05 29.97 -11.92
C VAL A 189 -18.08 30.03 -10.38
N GLU A 190 -16.96 29.78 -9.70
CA GLU A 190 -16.88 29.87 -8.24
C GLU A 190 -16.32 31.22 -7.76
N LYS A 191 -17.20 32.12 -7.32
CA LYS A 191 -16.81 33.28 -6.50
C LYS A 191 -16.39 32.76 -5.12
N LYS A 192 -15.09 32.63 -4.87
CA LYS A 192 -14.59 32.33 -3.53
C LYS A 192 -14.84 33.52 -2.62
N GLU A 193 -15.72 33.32 -1.64
CA GLU A 193 -15.88 34.26 -0.53
C GLU A 193 -14.52 34.46 0.17
N PRO A 194 -14.13 35.71 0.49
CA PRO A 194 -12.87 35.97 1.18
C PRO A 194 -12.88 35.30 2.55
N PHE A 195 -11.73 34.73 2.92
CA PHE A 195 -11.57 34.01 4.19
C PHE A 195 -11.95 34.92 5.38
N LYS A 196 -12.94 34.48 6.16
CA LYS A 196 -13.38 35.14 7.39
C LYS A 196 -13.28 34.14 8.55
N MET A 197 -12.56 34.53 9.61
CA MET A 197 -12.47 33.70 10.82
C MET A 197 -13.85 33.51 11.46
N GLU A 198 -14.10 32.35 12.08
CA GLU A 198 -15.41 32.01 12.63
C GLU A 198 -15.95 33.04 13.62
N LYS A 199 -15.08 33.51 14.52
CA LYS A 199 -15.39 34.55 15.51
C LYS A 199 -15.82 35.89 14.91
N PHE A 200 -15.54 36.12 13.63
CA PHE A 200 -15.88 37.36 12.94
C PHE A 200 -16.98 37.19 11.90
N LYS A 201 -17.53 35.99 11.66
CA LYS A 201 -18.59 35.76 10.68
C LYS A 201 -19.77 36.73 10.87
N SER A 202 -20.19 36.94 12.11
CA SER A 202 -21.32 37.81 12.49
C SER A 202 -21.01 39.32 12.55
N VAL A 203 -19.75 39.74 12.40
CA VAL A 203 -19.39 41.16 12.48
C VAL A 203 -19.48 41.80 11.10
N ASN A 204 -20.34 42.79 10.94
CA ASN A 204 -20.46 43.56 9.70
C ASN A 204 -19.26 44.52 9.55
N PRO A 205 -18.73 44.70 8.32
CA PRO A 205 -17.65 45.64 8.09
C PRO A 205 -18.12 47.07 8.45
N LYS A 206 -17.30 47.78 9.23
CA LYS A 206 -17.61 49.15 9.67
C LYS A 206 -17.37 50.20 8.58
N ILE A 207 -16.67 49.80 7.50
CA ILE A 207 -16.33 50.65 6.36
C ILE A 207 -16.68 49.85 5.11
N ASN A 208 -17.46 50.45 4.20
CA ASN A 208 -17.65 49.93 2.85
C ASN A 208 -16.34 50.14 2.09
N SER A 209 -15.39 49.20 2.22
CA SER A 209 -14.29 49.09 1.27
C SER A 209 -14.87 48.65 -0.06
N ASN A 210 -15.38 49.62 -0.82
CA ASN A 210 -15.60 49.51 -2.25
C ASN A 210 -14.23 49.32 -2.93
N LEU A 211 -13.67 48.11 -2.87
CA LEU A 211 -12.89 47.63 -4.01
C LEU A 211 -13.91 47.25 -5.09
N SER A 212 -14.47 48.30 -5.69
CA SER A 212 -15.07 48.23 -7.01
C SER A 212 -13.98 47.68 -7.92
N THR A 213 -14.15 46.43 -8.36
CA THR A 213 -13.51 45.94 -9.57
C THR A 213 -13.93 46.89 -10.68
N LYS A 214 -13.02 47.78 -11.10
CA LYS A 214 -13.17 48.55 -12.32
C LYS A 214 -13.55 47.58 -13.45
N LYS A 215 -14.53 47.99 -14.25
CA LYS A 215 -14.89 47.38 -15.54
C LYS A 215 -13.67 47.18 -16.42
#